data_AF-A0A5M3XNR6-F1
#
_entry.id   AF-A0A5M3XNR6-F1
#
_cell.length_a   1.000
_cell.length_b   1.000
_cell.length_c   1.000
_cell.angle_alpha   90.00
_cell.angle_beta   90.00
_cell.angle_gamma   90.00
#
_symmetry.space_group_name_H-M   'P 1'
#
loop_
_entity.id
_entity.type
_entity.pdbx_description
1 polymer ?
#
loop_
_entity_poly.entity_id
_entity_poly.type
_entity_poly.pdbx_seq_one_letter_code
_entity_poly.pdbx_strand_id
1 'polypeptide(L)'
;MSWGEATDNVQVTGYHLQQLVGGSWTTIRTVAAHQRFQTVSGLTPGSAYSFAVIAFDAAGNTSVRSDPGGFTTLALTATPACRVQVITFSPGFQATVTIVNTTSAATNGWTIGFDLPATASTGGTFNGVMSRSGGSGTITPAVYNAAIAPGVQSFVGFSGSAAPFTPPSGFTLNGLPCTG
;
A
#
# COMPACT_ATOMS: atom_id res chain seq x y z
N MET A 1 9.09 -8.23 -5.57
CA MET A 1 8.93 -9.54 -6.25
C MET A 1 9.50 -10.64 -5.35
N SER A 2 8.95 -11.85 -5.43
CA SER A 2 9.46 -13.04 -4.75
C SER A 2 9.50 -14.21 -5.73
N TRP A 3 10.35 -15.21 -5.45
CA TRP A 3 10.49 -16.41 -6.28
C TRP A 3 10.79 -17.64 -5.41
N GLY A 4 10.49 -18.81 -5.96
CA GLY A 4 10.74 -20.10 -5.31
C GLY A 4 12.20 -20.53 -5.29
N GLU A 5 12.47 -21.66 -4.64
CA GLU A 5 13.80 -22.29 -4.63
C GLU A 5 14.15 -22.91 -5.97
N ALA A 6 15.31 -22.52 -6.53
CA ALA A 6 15.91 -23.26 -7.61
C ALA A 6 16.81 -24.36 -7.02
N THR A 7 16.80 -25.52 -7.64
CA THR A 7 17.66 -26.65 -7.30
C THR A 7 18.82 -26.73 -8.28
N ASP A 8 20.00 -27.04 -7.76
CA ASP A 8 21.20 -27.34 -8.54
C ASP A 8 21.79 -28.66 -8.05
N ASN A 9 22.58 -29.35 -8.89
CA ASN A 9 23.20 -30.62 -8.53
C ASN A 9 24.37 -30.47 -7.54
N VAL A 10 24.93 -29.27 -7.36
CA VAL A 10 25.95 -28.95 -6.35
C VAL A 10 25.44 -27.90 -5.38
N GLN A 11 25.23 -26.67 -5.86
CA GLN A 11 24.67 -25.58 -5.04
C GLN A 11 24.35 -24.35 -5.91
N VAL A 12 23.15 -23.79 -5.74
CA VAL A 12 22.87 -22.44 -6.25
C VAL A 12 23.66 -21.41 -5.45
N THR A 13 24.40 -20.55 -6.13
CA THR A 13 25.19 -19.46 -5.53
C THR A 13 24.38 -18.17 -5.43
N GLY A 14 23.48 -17.92 -6.37
CA GLY A 14 22.62 -16.75 -6.33
C GLY A 14 21.60 -16.67 -7.44
N TYR A 15 20.98 -15.50 -7.54
CA TYR A 15 19.99 -15.19 -8.57
C TYR A 15 20.33 -13.87 -9.26
N HIS A 16 20.20 -13.85 -10.59
CA HIS A 16 20.11 -12.63 -11.38
C HIS A 16 18.64 -12.25 -11.53
N LEU A 17 18.27 -11.09 -11.02
CA LEU A 17 16.96 -10.51 -11.25
C LEU A 17 17.00 -9.77 -12.58
N GLN A 18 16.13 -10.20 -13.49
CA GLN A 18 16.03 -9.65 -14.83
C GLN A 18 14.76 -8.82 -14.99
N GLN A 19 14.88 -7.74 -15.75
CA GLN A 19 13.78 -6.92 -16.20
C GLN A 19 13.75 -6.91 -17.73
N LEU A 20 12.56 -6.97 -18.32
CA LEU A 20 12.40 -6.77 -19.76
C LEU A 20 12.40 -5.26 -20.07
N VAL A 21 13.41 -4.78 -20.79
CA VAL A 21 13.58 -3.37 -21.18
C VAL A 21 13.76 -3.30 -22.69
N GLY A 22 12.85 -2.62 -23.39
CA GLY A 22 12.91 -2.48 -24.85
C GLY A 22 12.88 -3.81 -25.61
N GLY A 23 12.23 -4.84 -25.05
CA GLY A 23 12.17 -6.19 -25.63
C GLY A 23 13.37 -7.09 -25.29
N SER A 24 14.36 -6.58 -24.55
CA SER A 24 15.54 -7.34 -24.15
C SER A 24 15.61 -7.51 -22.63
N TRP A 25 16.01 -8.69 -22.18
CA TRP A 25 16.20 -8.97 -20.76
C TRP A 25 17.52 -8.40 -20.25
N THR A 26 17.45 -7.58 -19.21
CA THR A 26 18.62 -6.99 -18.56
C THR A 26 18.67 -7.41 -17.09
N THR A 27 19.87 -7.78 -16.60
CA THR A 27 20.05 -8.03 -15.17
C THR A 27 20.11 -6.70 -14.42
N ILE A 28 19.13 -6.46 -13.57
CA ILE A 28 19.04 -5.24 -12.76
C ILE A 28 19.65 -5.40 -11.37
N ARG A 29 19.80 -6.65 -10.90
CA ARG A 29 20.37 -6.96 -9.58
C ARG A 29 20.88 -8.40 -9.55
N THR A 30 21.92 -8.64 -8.76
CA THR A 30 22.39 -9.97 -8.40
C THR A 30 22.28 -10.14 -6.89
N VAL A 31 21.75 -11.27 -6.45
CA VAL A 31 21.49 -11.55 -5.04
C VAL A 31 22.03 -12.92 -4.64
N ALA A 32 22.35 -13.09 -3.36
CA ALA A 32 22.82 -14.36 -2.82
C ALA A 32 21.71 -15.42 -2.77
N ALA A 33 22.08 -16.69 -2.78
CA ALA A 33 21.15 -17.83 -2.84
C ALA A 33 20.07 -17.85 -1.75
N HIS A 34 20.38 -17.33 -0.55
CA HIS A 34 19.43 -17.28 0.56
C HIS A 34 18.34 -16.19 0.39
N GLN A 35 18.53 -15.23 -0.53
CA GLN A 35 17.53 -14.20 -0.79
C GLN A 35 16.46 -14.71 -1.75
N ARG A 36 15.20 -14.60 -1.34
CA ARG A 36 14.01 -15.10 -2.07
C ARG A 36 13.03 -13.99 -2.46
N PHE A 37 13.34 -12.75 -2.11
CA PHE A 37 12.53 -11.59 -2.41
C PHE A 37 13.43 -10.36 -2.59
N GLN A 38 12.95 -9.42 -3.39
CA GLN A 38 13.58 -8.12 -3.57
C GLN A 38 12.55 -7.03 -3.84
N THR A 39 12.88 -5.84 -3.34
CA THR A 39 12.17 -4.59 -3.65
C THR A 39 12.82 -3.93 -4.86
N VAL A 40 12.03 -3.64 -5.88
CA VAL A 40 12.43 -2.88 -7.05
C VAL A 40 11.83 -1.48 -6.92
N SER A 41 12.68 -0.45 -6.92
CA SER A 41 12.32 0.95 -6.76
C SER A 41 12.69 1.76 -8.00
N GLY A 42 12.25 3.02 -8.07
CA GLY A 42 12.56 3.92 -9.19
C GLY A 42 11.79 3.61 -10.48
N LEU A 43 10.65 2.91 -10.38
CA LEU A 43 9.81 2.58 -11.53
C LEU A 43 8.94 3.77 -11.92
N THR A 44 8.72 3.92 -13.22
CA THR A 44 7.80 4.90 -13.77
C THR A 44 6.36 4.54 -13.39
N PRO A 45 5.57 5.47 -12.83
CA PRO A 45 4.16 5.26 -12.54
C PRO A 45 3.32 4.97 -13.80
N GLY A 46 2.28 4.14 -13.68
CA GLY A 46 1.37 3.79 -14.77
C GLY A 46 1.99 2.90 -15.86
N SER A 47 3.17 2.34 -15.62
CA SER A 47 3.93 1.57 -16.61
C SER A 47 3.87 0.08 -16.31
N ALA A 48 3.71 -0.72 -17.37
CA ALA A 48 3.82 -2.17 -17.31
C ALA A 48 5.28 -2.61 -17.28
N TYR A 49 5.58 -3.60 -16.45
CA TYR A 49 6.89 -4.20 -16.32
C TYR A 49 6.79 -5.72 -16.32
N SER A 50 7.87 -6.38 -16.74
CA SER A 50 8.02 -7.83 -16.66
C SER A 50 9.35 -8.17 -16.00
N PHE A 51 9.31 -9.01 -14.98
CA PHE A 51 10.48 -9.46 -14.24
C PHE A 51 10.60 -10.97 -14.25
N ALA A 52 11.83 -11.45 -14.24
CA ALA A 52 12.14 -12.87 -14.17
C ALA A 52 13.42 -13.07 -13.35
N VAL A 53 13.73 -14.32 -13.01
CA VAL A 53 14.96 -14.68 -12.33
C VAL A 53 15.71 -15.78 -13.07
N ILE A 54 17.04 -15.75 -12.97
CA ILE A 54 17.94 -16.81 -13.41
C ILE A 54 18.78 -17.21 -12.21
N ALA A 55 18.84 -18.50 -11.89
CA ALA A 55 19.76 -19.02 -10.88
C ALA A 55 21.15 -19.20 -11.50
N PHE A 56 22.20 -19.03 -10.70
CA PHE A 56 23.57 -19.32 -11.12
C PHE A 56 24.35 -20.05 -10.02
N ASP A 57 25.35 -20.84 -10.42
CA ASP A 57 26.27 -21.54 -9.52
C ASP A 57 27.66 -20.85 -9.47
N ALA A 58 28.58 -21.41 -8.68
CA ALA A 58 29.92 -20.85 -8.50
C ALA A 58 30.82 -21.05 -9.73
N ALA A 59 30.49 -22.00 -10.61
CA ALA A 59 31.18 -22.25 -11.86
C ALA A 59 30.71 -21.32 -13.00
N GLY A 60 29.64 -20.57 -12.78
CA GLY A 60 29.05 -19.65 -13.76
C GLY A 60 27.97 -20.29 -14.63
N ASN A 61 27.52 -21.52 -14.31
CA ASN A 61 26.38 -22.12 -14.99
C ASN A 61 25.11 -21.38 -14.62
N THR A 62 24.18 -21.27 -15.57
CA THR A 62 22.91 -20.57 -15.37
C THR A 62 21.73 -21.47 -15.68
N SER A 63 20.64 -21.27 -14.93
CA SER A 63 19.38 -21.96 -15.20
C SER A 63 18.70 -21.39 -16.45
N VAL A 64 17.68 -22.10 -16.93
CA VAL A 64 16.63 -21.46 -17.75
C VAL A 64 16.00 -20.34 -16.93
N ARG A 65 15.65 -19.24 -17.61
CA ARG A 65 14.92 -18.11 -17.00
C ARG A 65 13.55 -18.57 -16.52
N SER A 66 13.11 -18.08 -15.36
CA SER A 66 11.75 -18.30 -14.89
C SER A 66 10.70 -17.73 -15.85
N ASP A 67 9.45 -18.18 -15.71
CA ASP A 67 8.33 -17.49 -16.34
C ASP A 67 8.28 -16.02 -15.86
N PRO A 68 7.98 -15.07 -16.77
CA PRO A 68 7.96 -13.66 -16.43
C PRO A 68 6.72 -13.30 -15.61
N GLY A 69 6.93 -12.65 -14.47
CA GLY A 69 5.87 -12.00 -13.71
C GLY A 69 5.61 -10.59 -14.24
N GLY A 70 4.41 -10.35 -14.76
CA GLY A 70 3.95 -9.03 -15.20
C GLY A 70 3.35 -8.23 -14.04
N PHE A 71 3.68 -6.94 -13.94
CA PHE A 71 2.94 -6.01 -13.08
C PHE A 71 2.89 -4.60 -13.69
N THR A 72 1.82 -3.87 -13.40
CA THR A 72 1.67 -2.47 -13.78
C THR A 72 1.74 -1.61 -12.53
N THR A 73 2.62 -0.61 -12.52
CA THR A 73 2.67 0.36 -11.43
C THR A 73 1.41 1.22 -11.42
N LEU A 74 1.01 1.70 -10.25
CA LEU A 74 -0.09 2.66 -10.14
C LEU A 74 0.25 3.93 -10.93
N ALA A 75 -0.72 4.46 -11.67
CA ALA A 75 -0.60 5.76 -12.30
C ALA A 75 -0.64 6.88 -11.24
N LEU A 76 0.03 8.00 -11.53
CA LEU A 76 -0.10 9.17 -10.69
C LEU A 76 -1.45 9.85 -10.90
N THR A 77 -1.98 10.43 -9.83
CA THR A 77 -3.18 11.26 -9.83
C THR A 77 -2.86 12.65 -9.26
N ALA A 78 -3.78 13.59 -9.48
CA ALA A 78 -3.64 14.96 -8.97
C ALA A 78 -3.76 15.04 -7.44
N THR A 79 -4.49 14.11 -6.83
CA THR A 79 -4.73 14.06 -5.38
C THR A 79 -4.51 12.66 -4.84
N PRO A 80 -4.13 12.51 -3.57
CA PRO A 80 -4.09 11.21 -2.90
C PRO A 80 -5.46 10.52 -2.94
N ALA A 81 -5.44 9.18 -2.85
CA ALA A 81 -6.64 8.36 -2.75
C ALA A 81 -6.84 7.84 -1.33
N CYS A 82 -8.07 7.46 -0.99
CA CYS A 82 -8.38 6.76 0.26
C CYS A 82 -9.33 5.58 0.04
N ARG A 83 -9.08 4.50 0.77
CA ARG A 83 -9.98 3.34 0.88
C ARG A 83 -10.51 3.23 2.30
N VAL A 84 -11.76 2.79 2.43
CA VAL A 84 -12.46 2.72 3.71
C VAL A 84 -12.87 1.29 3.98
N GLN A 85 -12.59 0.81 5.19
CA GLN A 85 -13.09 -0.45 5.71
C GLN A 85 -13.85 -0.19 7.00
N VAL A 86 -15.12 -0.60 7.06
CA VAL A 86 -15.94 -0.54 8.27
C VAL A 86 -16.31 -1.95 8.70
N ILE A 87 -15.82 -2.37 9.86
CA ILE A 87 -16.19 -3.63 10.52
C ILE A 87 -17.26 -3.31 11.55
N THR A 88 -18.35 -4.09 11.57
CA THR A 88 -19.49 -3.86 12.47
C THR A 88 -19.75 -5.08 13.35
N PHE A 89 -20.14 -4.85 14.60
CA PHE A 89 -20.42 -5.88 15.60
C PHE A 89 -21.54 -5.45 16.57
N SER A 90 -22.52 -4.70 16.05
CA SER A 90 -23.74 -4.17 16.70
C SER A 90 -23.84 -4.30 18.24
N PRO A 91 -23.84 -3.19 19.00
CA PRO A 91 -23.99 -1.80 18.52
C PRO A 91 -22.67 -1.16 18.09
N GLY A 92 -21.56 -1.91 18.10
CA GLY A 92 -20.22 -1.38 17.86
C GLY A 92 -19.77 -1.42 16.40
N PHE A 93 -18.75 -0.62 16.10
CA PHE A 93 -18.04 -0.62 14.82
C PHE A 93 -16.56 -0.24 14.99
N GLN A 94 -15.75 -0.55 13.98
CA GLN A 94 -14.42 -0.01 13.76
C GLN A 94 -14.31 0.44 12.30
N ALA A 95 -13.91 1.69 12.08
CA ALA A 95 -13.64 2.24 10.77
C ALA A 95 -12.14 2.47 10.61
N THR A 96 -11.58 1.98 9.50
CA THR A 96 -10.19 2.19 9.09
C THR A 96 -10.18 2.85 7.72
N VAL A 97 -9.43 3.94 7.59
CA VAL A 97 -9.20 4.64 6.33
C VAL A 97 -7.73 4.52 5.97
N THR A 98 -7.45 3.88 4.84
CA THR A 98 -6.11 3.79 4.25
C THR A 98 -5.93 4.91 3.25
N ILE A 99 -4.95 5.77 3.47
CA ILE A 99 -4.55 6.85 2.57
C ILE A 99 -3.40 6.35 1.71
N VAL A 100 -3.50 6.51 0.40
CA VAL A 100 -2.44 6.20 -0.56
C VAL A 100 -2.05 7.50 -1.26
N ASN A 101 -0.79 7.93 -1.10
CA ASN A 101 -0.31 9.08 -1.86
C ASN A 101 0.02 8.64 -3.30
N THR A 102 -0.96 8.80 -4.18
CA THR A 102 -0.86 8.54 -5.61
C THR A 102 -0.34 9.74 -6.39
N THR A 103 0.17 10.79 -5.73
CA THR A 103 0.72 11.97 -6.41
C THR A 103 2.25 11.87 -6.59
N SER A 104 2.84 12.76 -7.40
CA SER A 104 4.30 12.86 -7.59
C SER A 104 5.05 13.51 -6.43
N ALA A 105 4.35 14.17 -5.50
CA ALA A 105 4.95 14.93 -4.40
C ALA A 105 4.53 14.37 -3.05
N ALA A 106 5.32 14.62 -2.01
CA ALA A 106 4.89 14.28 -0.66
C ALA A 106 3.66 15.10 -0.28
N THR A 107 2.64 14.45 0.30
CA THR A 107 1.54 15.16 0.96
C THR A 107 1.95 15.42 2.39
N ASN A 108 1.75 16.65 2.89
CA ASN A 108 2.01 16.98 4.29
C ASN A 108 0.76 17.65 4.90
N GLY A 109 0.14 16.96 5.85
CA GLY A 109 -1.18 17.30 6.35
C GLY A 109 -2.27 16.64 5.50
N TRP A 110 -3.14 15.89 6.16
CA TRP A 110 -4.31 15.27 5.57
C TRP A 110 -5.46 15.37 6.56
N THR A 111 -6.69 15.41 6.06
CA THR A 111 -7.89 15.42 6.89
C THR A 111 -8.86 14.38 6.38
N ILE A 112 -9.21 13.41 7.24
CA ILE A 112 -10.30 12.48 6.98
C ILE A 112 -11.58 13.07 7.53
N GLY A 113 -12.56 13.35 6.68
CA GLY A 113 -13.92 13.66 7.12
C GLY A 113 -14.77 12.39 7.21
N PHE A 114 -15.76 12.36 8.10
CA PHE A 114 -16.76 11.28 8.19
C PHE A 114 -18.06 11.78 8.81
N ASP A 115 -19.14 11.06 8.55
CA ASP A 115 -20.45 11.24 9.18
C ASP A 115 -20.75 10.07 10.13
N LEU A 116 -21.35 10.37 11.27
CA LEU A 116 -21.79 9.40 12.27
C LEU A 116 -22.94 10.01 13.11
N PRO A 117 -24.04 9.28 13.39
CA PRO A 117 -25.19 9.84 14.10
C PRO A 117 -24.78 10.57 15.39
N ALA A 118 -25.32 11.75 15.65
CA ALA A 118 -24.94 12.56 16.82
C ALA A 118 -25.12 11.83 18.17
N THR A 119 -25.98 10.81 18.22
CA THR A 119 -26.20 9.94 19.39
C THR A 119 -25.15 8.84 19.57
N ALA A 120 -24.32 8.59 18.56
CA ALA A 120 -23.29 7.56 18.60
C ALA A 120 -22.11 7.97 19.49
N SER A 121 -21.56 7.01 20.22
CA SER A 121 -20.30 7.17 20.95
C SER A 121 -19.10 6.88 20.06
N THR A 122 -17.97 7.52 20.35
CA THR A 122 -16.66 7.19 19.77
C THR A 122 -15.77 6.72 20.91
N GLY A 123 -15.22 5.50 20.79
CA GLY A 123 -14.38 4.89 21.82
C GLY A 123 -12.94 5.41 21.80
N GLY A 124 -12.27 5.33 20.65
CA GLY A 124 -10.89 5.79 20.50
C GLY A 124 -10.45 5.91 19.04
N THR A 125 -9.50 6.80 18.79
CA THR A 125 -8.87 7.01 17.47
C THR A 125 -7.45 6.45 17.51
N PHE A 126 -7.01 5.83 16.42
CA PHE A 126 -5.62 5.42 16.25
C PHE A 126 -5.00 6.11 15.03
N ASN A 127 -3.70 6.38 15.10
CA ASN A 127 -2.91 7.03 14.05
C ASN A 127 -3.46 8.40 13.59
N GLY A 128 -4.18 9.10 14.46
CA GLY A 128 -4.74 10.41 14.16
C GLY A 128 -5.39 11.05 15.38
N VAL A 129 -5.76 12.31 15.24
CA VAL A 129 -6.46 13.09 16.25
C VAL A 129 -7.86 13.38 15.76
N MET A 130 -8.86 12.86 16.45
CA MET A 130 -10.26 13.08 16.10
C MET A 130 -10.80 14.36 16.74
N SER A 131 -11.56 15.12 15.95
CA SER A 131 -12.46 16.17 16.42
C SER A 131 -13.85 15.90 15.87
N ARG A 132 -14.90 16.08 16.68
CA ARG A 132 -16.27 15.78 16.26
C ARG A 132 -17.26 16.77 16.85
N SER A 133 -18.21 17.20 16.03
CA SER A 133 -19.32 18.06 16.45
C SER A 133 -20.61 17.51 15.85
N GLY A 134 -21.52 17.06 16.72
CA GLY A 134 -22.78 16.44 16.31
C GLY A 134 -22.58 15.27 15.34
N GLY A 135 -23.20 15.38 14.16
CA GLY A 135 -23.27 14.32 13.15
C GLY A 135 -22.00 14.12 12.31
N SER A 136 -21.00 15.00 12.41
CA SER A 136 -19.83 14.96 11.54
C SER A 136 -18.54 15.09 12.34
N GLY A 137 -17.49 14.43 11.88
CA GLY A 137 -16.18 14.46 12.50
C GLY A 137 -15.05 14.50 11.50
N THR A 138 -13.88 14.90 12.00
CA THR A 138 -12.64 14.92 11.26
C THR A 138 -11.57 14.15 12.02
N ILE A 139 -10.63 13.57 11.29
CA ILE A 139 -9.39 13.02 11.84
C ILE A 139 -8.22 13.66 11.09
N THR A 140 -7.33 14.29 11.85
CA THR A 140 -6.08 14.89 11.36
C THR A 140 -4.89 14.01 11.74
N PRO A 141 -3.69 14.24 11.19
CA PRO A 141 -2.55 13.37 11.42
C PRO A 141 -2.06 13.47 12.87
N ALA A 142 -1.49 12.37 13.36
CA ALA A 142 -0.55 12.46 14.46
C ALA A 142 0.77 13.08 13.96
N VAL A 143 1.59 13.58 14.89
CA VAL A 143 2.86 14.26 14.55
C VAL A 143 3.82 13.41 13.69
N TYR A 144 3.73 12.08 13.79
CA TYR A 144 4.64 11.17 13.09
C TYR A 144 4.15 10.70 11.72
N ASN A 145 2.90 10.99 11.33
CA ASN A 145 2.32 10.50 10.07
C ASN A 145 1.66 11.60 9.22
N ALA A 146 1.97 12.86 9.50
CA ALA A 146 1.50 14.00 8.70
C ALA A 146 2.02 13.98 7.26
N ALA A 147 3.27 13.54 7.07
CA ALA A 147 3.89 13.44 5.76
C ALA A 147 3.73 12.03 5.17
N ILE A 148 3.26 11.94 3.93
CA ILE A 148 3.16 10.70 3.16
C ILE A 148 3.92 10.90 1.85
N ALA A 149 5.02 10.17 1.65
CA ALA A 149 5.82 10.25 0.42
C ALA A 149 5.07 9.65 -0.79
N PRO A 150 5.45 9.99 -2.03
CA PRO A 150 4.87 9.39 -3.24
C PRO A 150 4.88 7.86 -3.21
N GLY A 151 3.75 7.24 -3.54
CA GLY A 151 3.56 5.78 -3.54
C GLY A 151 3.47 5.13 -2.15
N VAL A 152 3.62 5.90 -1.06
CA VAL A 152 3.54 5.40 0.32
C VAL A 152 2.09 5.43 0.81
N GLN A 153 1.77 4.51 1.70
CA GLN A 153 0.48 4.43 2.37
C GLN A 153 0.59 4.81 3.85
N SER A 154 -0.49 5.37 4.37
CA SER A 154 -0.71 5.59 5.80
C SER A 154 -2.13 5.12 6.13
N PHE A 155 -2.42 4.84 7.39
CA PHE A 155 -3.77 4.45 7.79
C PHE A 155 -4.14 5.05 9.14
N VAL A 156 -5.42 5.38 9.27
CA VAL A 156 -6.03 6.02 10.43
C VAL A 156 -7.39 5.39 10.68
N GLY A 157 -7.92 5.51 11.89
CA GLY A 157 -9.26 5.02 12.13
C GLY A 157 -9.74 5.23 13.55
N PHE A 158 -10.94 4.75 13.81
CA PHE A 158 -11.59 4.89 15.09
C PHE A 158 -12.63 3.78 15.31
N SER A 159 -12.95 3.56 16.58
CA SER A 159 -14.06 2.71 16.99
C SER A 159 -15.16 3.51 17.67
N GLY A 160 -16.35 2.94 17.73
CA GLY A 160 -17.49 3.57 18.38
C GLY A 160 -18.68 2.62 18.49
N SER A 161 -19.79 3.15 19.00
CA SER A 161 -21.07 2.44 19.03
C SER A 161 -22.23 3.38 18.73
N ALA A 162 -23.30 2.87 18.12
CA ALA A 162 -24.49 3.65 17.77
C ALA A 162 -25.78 2.93 18.18
N ALA A 163 -26.74 3.68 18.72
CA ALA A 163 -28.09 3.22 19.05
C ALA A 163 -29.14 4.29 18.64
N PRO A 164 -30.08 3.99 17.72
CA PRO A 164 -30.14 2.79 16.86
C PRO A 164 -28.87 2.63 16.01
N PHE A 165 -28.57 1.40 15.57
CA PHE A 165 -27.30 1.12 14.91
C PHE A 165 -27.26 1.70 13.49
N THR A 166 -26.39 2.68 13.29
CA THR A 166 -26.00 3.22 11.99
C THR A 166 -24.48 3.34 11.96
N PRO A 167 -23.77 2.65 11.05
CA PRO A 167 -22.31 2.74 10.95
C PRO A 167 -21.87 4.12 10.42
N PRO A 168 -20.60 4.49 10.59
CA PRO A 168 -20.07 5.71 10.00
C PRO A 168 -20.07 5.64 8.46
N SER A 169 -20.25 6.79 7.82
CA SER A 169 -20.33 6.96 6.37
C SER A 169 -19.71 8.29 5.92
N GLY A 170 -19.90 8.69 4.65
CA GLY A 170 -19.52 10.03 4.19
C GLY A 170 -18.02 10.32 4.23
N PHE A 171 -17.18 9.28 4.11
CA PHE A 171 -15.74 9.43 4.27
C PHE A 171 -15.12 10.27 3.15
N THR A 172 -14.29 11.24 3.53
CA THR A 172 -13.54 12.10 2.60
C THR A 172 -12.06 12.17 2.98
N LEU A 173 -11.18 12.41 2.01
CA LEU A 173 -9.79 12.80 2.21
C LEU A 173 -9.58 14.20 1.63
N ASN A 174 -9.21 15.16 2.47
CA ASN A 174 -9.06 16.57 2.11
C ASN A 174 -10.30 17.14 1.41
N GLY A 175 -11.49 16.70 1.84
CA GLY A 175 -12.78 17.12 1.26
C GLY A 175 -13.21 16.36 0.01
N LEU A 176 -12.36 15.48 -0.55
CA LEU A 176 -12.72 14.64 -1.70
C LEU A 176 -13.26 13.28 -1.23
N PRO A 177 -14.34 12.75 -1.82
CA PRO A 177 -14.90 11.45 -1.44
C PRO A 177 -13.87 10.32 -1.51
N CYS A 178 -13.83 9.48 -0.48
CA CYS A 178 -13.12 8.21 -0.54
C CYS A 178 -13.87 7.26 -1.47
N THR A 179 -13.27 6.93 -2.60
CA THR A 179 -13.76 5.90 -3.52
C THR A 179 -13.07 4.59 -3.13
N GLY A 180 -13.81 3.76 -2.38
CA GLY A 180 -13.35 2.45 -1.90
C GLY A 180 -12.78 1.57 -2.98
#